data_AF-A0A6P1D7P1-F1
#
_entry.id   AF-A0A6P1D7P1-F1
#
_cell.length_a   1.000
_cell.length_b   1.000
_cell.length_c   1.000
_cell.angle_alpha   90.00
_cell.angle_beta   90.00
_cell.angle_gamma   90.00
#
_symmetry.space_group_name_H-M   'P 1'
#
loop_
_entity.id
_entity.type
_entity.pdbx_description
1 polymer ?
#
loop_
_entity_poly.entity_id
_entity_poly.type
_entity_poly.pdbx_seq_one_letter_code
_entity_poly.pdbx_strand_id
1 'polypeptide(L)'
;MFSAIRVTTALAAGALATLAGLTLAPAAQAYPVGPWGIEGPCQGKAPAECDYVPSPDGIEWKWYSKSSVHREQAIQTNVYDKTGALACVNNIGAPPTFKMCPQIASLIRALPPMRIGPSTGSS
;
A
#
# COMPACT_ATOMS: atom_id res chain seq x y z
N MET A 1 55.09 -5.48 -66.61
CA MET A 1 54.44 -4.16 -66.73
C MET A 1 53.64 -3.90 -65.46
N PHE A 2 53.96 -2.80 -64.75
CA PHE A 2 53.24 -2.08 -63.68
C PHE A 2 52.47 -2.87 -62.59
N SER A 3 52.91 -2.83 -61.32
CA SER A 3 52.49 -1.85 -60.26
C SER A 3 50.99 -1.88 -59.96
N ALA A 4 50.48 -1.86 -58.73
CA ALA A 4 51.04 -1.77 -57.39
C ALA A 4 49.87 -1.85 -56.37
N ILE A 5 50.22 -1.67 -55.09
CA ILE A 5 49.43 -1.07 -54.00
C ILE A 5 48.63 -2.05 -53.10
N ARG A 6 49.22 -2.29 -51.92
CA ARG A 6 48.48 -2.57 -50.66
C ARG A 6 47.83 -1.28 -50.18
N VAL A 7 46.59 -1.33 -49.73
CA VAL A 7 46.06 -0.36 -48.74
C VAL A 7 45.20 -1.10 -47.73
N THR A 8 45.66 -1.11 -46.49
CA THR A 8 44.90 -1.37 -45.28
C THR A 8 44.05 -0.13 -44.99
N THR A 9 42.73 -0.25 -44.93
CA THR A 9 41.83 0.81 -44.44
C THR A 9 41.12 0.34 -43.18
N ALA A 10 41.58 0.86 -42.05
CA ALA A 10 40.81 0.93 -40.82
C ALA A 10 39.95 2.20 -40.87
N LEU A 11 38.65 2.09 -40.58
CA LEU A 11 37.70 3.15 -40.21
C LEU A 11 36.44 2.42 -39.70
N ALA A 12 35.66 2.85 -38.73
CA ALA A 12 35.79 3.78 -37.62
C ALA A 12 34.50 3.57 -36.79
N ALA A 13 34.59 3.82 -35.49
CA ALA A 13 33.54 4.33 -34.60
C ALA A 13 32.07 4.03 -34.96
N GLY A 14 31.48 3.09 -34.20
CA GLY A 14 30.04 3.00 -33.98
C GLY A 14 29.72 3.15 -32.50
N ALA A 15 29.88 4.36 -31.96
CA ALA A 15 29.34 4.73 -30.66
C ALA A 15 27.82 4.88 -30.81
N LEU A 16 27.05 3.91 -30.32
CA LEU A 16 25.59 4.02 -30.24
C LEU A 16 25.10 3.56 -28.87
N ALA A 17 24.43 4.52 -28.21
CA ALA A 17 23.40 4.34 -27.19
C ALA A 17 23.87 3.96 -25.77
N THR A 18 24.48 4.93 -25.09
CA THR A 18 24.03 5.31 -23.75
C THR A 18 22.54 5.69 -23.81
N LEU A 19 21.64 4.76 -23.49
CA LEU A 19 20.26 5.05 -23.14
C LEU A 19 19.81 4.10 -22.03
N ALA A 20 19.97 4.61 -20.82
CA ALA A 20 19.05 4.39 -19.72
C ALA A 20 18.78 2.92 -19.36
N GLY A 21 19.70 2.35 -18.59
CA GLY A 21 19.33 1.46 -17.49
C GLY A 21 18.49 2.21 -16.46
N LEU A 22 17.28 2.64 -16.85
CA LEU A 22 16.15 2.73 -15.93
C LEU A 22 15.86 1.28 -15.56
N THR A 23 16.61 0.78 -14.58
CA THR A 23 16.07 -0.27 -13.73
C THR A 23 14.73 0.28 -13.27
N LEU A 24 13.63 -0.29 -13.79
CA LEU A 24 12.33 -0.09 -13.20
C LEU A 24 12.50 -0.54 -11.76
N ALA A 25 12.77 0.41 -10.85
CA ALA A 25 12.50 0.21 -9.45
C ALA A 25 11.06 -0.32 -9.42
N PRO A 26 10.79 -1.48 -8.80
CA PRO A 26 9.43 -1.95 -8.63
C PRO A 26 8.63 -0.75 -8.14
N ALA A 27 7.70 -0.27 -8.96
CA ALA A 27 6.82 0.83 -8.56
C ALA A 27 6.33 0.43 -7.18
N ALA A 28 6.65 1.24 -6.15
CA ALA A 28 6.30 0.93 -4.77
C ALA A 28 4.86 0.45 -4.79
N GLN A 29 4.68 -0.87 -4.63
CA GLN A 29 3.39 -1.51 -4.85
C GLN A 29 2.54 -0.94 -3.74
N ALA A 30 1.70 0.04 -4.07
CA ALA A 30 0.82 0.66 -3.12
C ALA A 30 0.16 -0.48 -2.37
N TYR A 31 0.28 -0.42 -1.04
CA TYR A 31 -0.21 -1.44 -0.14
C TYR A 31 -1.62 -1.86 -0.58
N PRO A 32 -1.97 -3.17 -0.70
CA PRO A 32 -3.17 -3.60 -1.38
C PRO A 32 -4.40 -2.84 -0.85
N VAL A 33 -4.89 -1.93 -1.68
CA VAL A 33 -6.10 -1.16 -1.44
C VAL A 33 -7.26 -1.98 -1.98
N GLY A 34 -8.31 -2.12 -1.18
CA GLY A 34 -9.54 -2.73 -1.66
C GLY A 34 -10.18 -1.92 -2.80
N PRO A 35 -11.36 -2.34 -3.30
CA PRO A 35 -12.02 -1.70 -4.44
C PRO A 35 -12.42 -0.24 -4.18
N TRP A 36 -12.36 0.24 -2.94
CA TRP A 36 -12.60 1.63 -2.57
C TRP A 36 -11.33 2.47 -2.43
N GLY A 37 -10.14 1.93 -2.72
CA GLY A 37 -8.90 2.71 -2.75
C GLY A 37 -8.43 3.21 -1.38
N ILE A 38 -8.84 2.56 -0.29
CA ILE A 38 -8.52 2.98 1.07
C ILE A 38 -7.15 2.41 1.47
N GLU A 39 -6.20 3.27 1.83
CA GLU A 39 -4.86 2.90 2.32
C GLU A 39 -4.78 2.76 3.86
N GLY A 40 -5.78 3.29 4.57
CA GLY A 40 -5.89 3.19 6.03
C GLY A 40 -4.64 3.70 6.78
N PRO A 41 -4.14 2.97 7.80
CA PRO A 41 -2.97 3.37 8.60
C PRO A 41 -1.64 3.17 7.85
N CYS A 42 -1.69 2.57 6.65
CA CYS A 42 -0.52 2.25 5.83
C CYS A 42 -0.25 3.30 4.75
N GLN A 43 -0.90 4.46 4.82
CA GLN A 43 -0.80 5.48 3.78
C GLN A 43 0.66 5.88 3.52
N GLY A 44 1.08 5.79 2.25
CA GLY A 44 2.45 6.10 1.82
C GLY A 44 3.54 5.13 2.30
N LYS A 45 3.18 3.97 2.87
CA LYS A 45 4.13 2.92 3.29
C LYS A 45 4.21 1.79 2.26
N ALA A 46 5.38 1.17 2.14
CA ALA A 46 5.51 -0.06 1.38
C ALA A 46 4.87 -1.25 2.12
N PRO A 47 4.49 -2.35 1.41
CA PRO A 47 3.92 -3.55 2.02
C PRO A 47 4.73 -4.14 3.18
N ALA A 48 6.06 -4.08 3.12
CA ALA A 48 6.94 -4.59 4.18
C ALA A 48 7.04 -3.66 5.41
N GLU A 49 6.57 -2.42 5.29
CA GLU A 49 6.70 -1.37 6.32
C GLU A 49 5.41 -1.14 7.10
N CYS A 50 4.32 -1.79 6.71
CA CYS A 50 3.06 -1.70 7.43
C CYS A 50 2.73 -3.01 8.14
N ASP A 51 2.65 -2.94 9.47
CA ASP A 51 2.30 -4.09 10.31
C ASP A 51 0.80 -4.41 10.34
N TYR A 52 -0.05 -3.56 9.74
CA TYR A 52 -1.47 -3.83 9.59
C TYR A 52 -1.72 -4.74 8.39
N VAL A 53 -2.74 -5.59 8.48
CA VAL A 53 -3.25 -6.42 7.39
C VAL A 53 -4.64 -5.90 7.00
N PRO A 54 -4.90 -5.59 5.72
CA PRO A 54 -6.16 -5.02 5.28
C PRO A 54 -7.17 -6.15 5.05
N SER A 55 -8.46 -5.85 5.18
CA SER A 55 -9.50 -6.66 4.56
C SER A 55 -9.40 -6.53 3.03
N PRO A 56 -9.95 -7.48 2.25
CA PRO A 56 -9.96 -7.41 0.79
C PRO A 56 -10.59 -6.13 0.24
N ASP A 57 -11.46 -5.53 1.06
CA ASP A 57 -12.22 -4.35 0.72
C ASP A 57 -11.57 -3.05 1.24
N GLY A 58 -10.51 -3.14 2.05
CA GLY A 58 -9.76 -2.00 2.58
C GLY A 58 -10.47 -1.21 3.68
N ILE A 59 -11.68 -1.62 4.10
CA ILE A 59 -12.41 -0.97 5.20
C ILE A 59 -11.77 -1.30 6.55
N GLU A 60 -11.36 -2.56 6.77
CA GLU A 60 -10.83 -3.01 8.05
C GLU A 60 -9.32 -3.23 7.97
N TRP A 61 -8.61 -2.81 9.01
CA TRP A 61 -7.15 -2.94 9.12
C TRP A 61 -6.81 -3.55 10.46
N LYS A 62 -6.24 -4.76 10.44
CA LYS A 62 -5.97 -5.55 11.64
C LYS A 62 -4.49 -5.60 11.92
N TRP A 63 -4.09 -5.22 13.12
CA TRP A 63 -2.74 -5.39 13.62
C TRP A 63 -2.66 -6.60 14.56
N TYR A 64 -1.68 -7.45 14.33
CA TYR A 64 -1.38 -8.63 15.14
C TYR A 64 0.02 -8.46 15.72
N SER A 65 0.21 -8.63 17.03
CA SER A 65 1.58 -8.67 17.56
C SER A 65 2.24 -9.99 17.16
N LYS A 66 3.51 -9.89 16.78
CA LYS A 66 4.41 -11.03 16.59
C LYS A 66 4.60 -11.84 17.90
N SER A 67 4.31 -11.22 19.04
CA SER A 67 4.41 -11.79 20.39
C SER A 67 3.06 -12.21 20.99
N SER A 68 1.95 -12.13 20.24
CA SER A 68 0.60 -12.46 20.75
C SER A 68 0.47 -13.94 21.16
N VAL A 69 -0.16 -14.19 22.31
CA VAL A 69 -0.48 -15.53 22.86
C VAL A 69 -1.45 -16.30 21.95
N HIS A 70 -2.29 -15.59 21.18
CA HIS A 70 -3.15 -16.15 20.15
C HIS A 70 -2.81 -15.51 18.80
N ARG A 71 -2.21 -16.29 17.90
CA ARG A 71 -1.83 -15.83 16.54
C ARG A 71 -3.00 -15.39 15.67
N GLU A 72 -4.22 -15.68 16.11
CA GLU A 72 -5.45 -15.43 15.35
C GLU A 72 -6.22 -14.20 15.86
N GLN A 73 -5.83 -13.62 17.00
CA GLN A 73 -6.52 -12.47 17.56
C GLN A 73 -5.78 -11.16 17.23
N ALA A 74 -6.47 -10.27 16.52
CA ALA A 74 -5.98 -8.92 16.28
C ALA A 74 -5.91 -8.15 17.60
N ILE A 75 -4.79 -7.47 17.85
CA ILE A 75 -4.64 -6.57 19.00
C ILE A 75 -5.40 -5.26 18.75
N GLN A 76 -5.40 -4.82 17.50
CA GLN A 76 -6.07 -3.61 17.07
C GLN A 76 -6.77 -3.84 15.73
N THR A 77 -7.97 -3.30 15.59
CA THR A 77 -8.72 -3.24 14.34
C THR A 77 -9.15 -1.80 14.10
N ASN A 78 -8.69 -1.20 13.00
CA ASN A 78 -9.13 0.11 12.56
C ASN A 78 -10.13 -0.07 11.43
N VAL A 79 -11.21 0.70 11.45
CA VAL A 79 -12.25 0.70 10.42
C VAL A 79 -12.27 2.08 9.78
N TYR A 80 -12.19 2.12 8.46
CA TYR A 80 -12.23 3.33 7.66
C TYR A 80 -13.46 3.33 6.76
N ASP A 81 -14.01 4.51 6.50
CA ASP A 81 -15.09 4.66 5.54
C ASP A 81 -14.58 4.66 4.09
N LYS A 82 -15.51 4.65 3.13
CA LYS A 82 -15.23 4.65 1.69
C LYS A 82 -14.61 5.96 1.18
N THR A 83 -14.42 6.95 2.06
CA THR A 83 -13.70 8.20 1.77
C THR A 83 -12.29 8.21 2.40
N GLY A 84 -11.95 7.17 3.15
CA GLY A 84 -10.67 7.03 3.85
C GLY A 84 -10.62 7.68 5.22
N ALA A 85 -11.74 8.15 5.77
CA ALA A 85 -11.76 8.66 7.13
C ALA A 85 -11.90 7.53 8.15
N LEU A 86 -11.25 7.67 9.30
CA LEU A 86 -11.27 6.68 10.37
C LEU A 86 -12.63 6.70 11.08
N ALA A 87 -13.36 5.60 10.96
CA ALA A 87 -14.70 5.44 11.52
C ALA A 87 -14.69 4.84 12.93
N CYS A 88 -13.77 3.90 13.19
CA CYS A 88 -13.70 3.18 14.46
C CYS A 88 -12.30 2.60 14.71
N VAL A 89 -11.92 2.48 15.98
CA VAL A 89 -10.71 1.76 16.43
C VAL A 89 -11.11 0.81 17.54
N ASN A 90 -10.82 -0.47 17.42
CA ASN A 90 -11.02 -1.45 18.48
C ASN A 90 -9.65 -2.00 18.88
N ASN A 91 -9.27 -1.83 20.14
CA ASN A 91 -8.06 -2.43 20.69
C ASN A 91 -8.40 -3.37 21.87
N ILE A 92 -7.54 -4.35 22.14
CA ILE A 92 -7.65 -5.14 23.37
C ILE A 92 -7.60 -4.17 24.56
N GLY A 93 -8.59 -4.27 25.45
CA GLY A 93 -8.77 -3.37 26.60
C GLY A 93 -9.54 -2.08 26.31
N ALA A 94 -10.05 -1.88 25.09
CA ALA A 94 -10.83 -0.68 24.75
C ALA A 94 -12.17 -0.60 25.50
N PRO A 95 -12.69 0.62 25.75
CA PRO A 95 -14.04 0.82 26.24
C PRO A 95 -15.10 0.14 25.36
N PRO A 96 -16.26 -0.26 25.90
CA PRO A 96 -17.27 -1.02 25.16
C PRO A 96 -17.80 -0.32 23.91
N THR A 97 -17.81 1.01 23.86
CA THR A 97 -18.18 1.80 22.67
C THR A 97 -17.28 1.53 21.46
N PHE A 98 -16.01 1.20 21.69
CA PHE A 98 -15.04 0.87 20.65
C PHE A 98 -15.13 -0.58 20.17
N LYS A 99 -15.92 -1.43 20.84
CA LYS A 99 -16.15 -2.82 20.44
C LYS A 99 -17.17 -2.98 19.30
N MET A 100 -17.77 -1.88 18.84
CA MET A 100 -18.77 -1.89 17.75
C MET A 100 -18.18 -1.78 16.34
N CYS A 101 -16.84 -1.83 16.20
CA CYS A 101 -16.18 -1.74 14.90
C CYS A 101 -16.70 -2.74 13.83
N PRO A 102 -16.99 -4.02 14.13
CA PRO A 102 -17.55 -4.94 13.13
C PRO A 102 -18.91 -4.50 12.58
N GLN A 103 -19.77 -3.95 13.45
CA GLN A 103 -21.07 -3.41 13.09
C GLN A 103 -20.92 -2.15 12.24
N ILE A 104 -20.00 -1.25 12.62
CA ILE A 104 -19.67 -0.05 11.84
C ILE A 104 -19.14 -0.42 10.46
N ALA A 105 -18.22 -1.38 10.35
CA ALA A 105 -17.70 -1.86 9.07
C ALA A 105 -18.82 -2.41 8.17
N SER A 106 -19.76 -3.17 8.74
CA SER A 106 -20.93 -3.70 8.02
C SER A 106 -21.83 -2.56 7.51
N LEU A 107 -22.03 -1.51 8.31
CA LEU A 107 -22.79 -0.33 7.91
C LEU A 107 -22.11 0.42 6.75
N ILE A 108 -20.80 0.66 6.82
CA ILE A 108 -20.02 1.32 5.77
C ILE A 108 -20.14 0.56 4.45
N ARG A 109 -20.09 -0.78 4.48
CA ARG A 109 -20.26 -1.61 3.29
C ARG A 109 -21.61 -1.39 2.62
N ALA A 110 -22.69 -1.31 3.41
CA ALA A 110 -24.06 -1.17 2.92
C ALA A 110 -24.40 0.25 2.42
N LEU A 111 -23.79 1.29 3.00
CA LEU A 111 -24.09 2.68 2.66
C LEU A 111 -23.32 3.16 1.41
N PRO A 112 -23.85 4.15 0.67
CA PRO A 112 -23.06 4.84 -0.35
C PRO A 112 -21.83 5.53 0.29
N PRO A 113 -20.82 5.93 -0.51
CA PRO A 113 -19.68 6.67 0.02
C PRO A 113 -20.11 7.94 0.74
N MET A 114 -19.92 7.95 2.06
CA MET A 114 -20.19 9.08 2.93
C MET A 114 -19.21 9.02 4.10
N ARG A 115 -18.91 10.18 4.70
CA ARG A 115 -18.05 10.22 5.88
C ARG A 115 -18.77 9.64 7.10
N ILE A 116 -18.14 8.67 7.75
CA ILE A 116 -18.63 7.99 8.95
C ILE A 116 -17.48 8.02 9.95
N GLY A 117 -17.62 8.79 11.02
CA GLY A 117 -16.58 8.98 12.03
C GLY A 117 -16.62 10.40 12.60
N PRO A 118 -15.89 10.67 13.70
CA PRO A 118 -15.79 12.02 14.21
C PRO A 118 -15.18 12.91 13.13
N SER A 119 -15.85 14.03 12.84
CA SER A 119 -15.34 15.09 11.98
C SER A 119 -14.21 15.82 12.71
N THR A 120 -13.12 15.14 12.98
CA THR A 120 -11.98 15.71 13.68
C THR A 120 -10.76 15.45 12.85
N GLY A 121 -10.34 16.49 12.12
CA GLY A 121 -8.91 16.74 12.08
C GLY A 121 -8.38 16.71 13.51
N SER A 122 -7.32 15.97 13.74
CA SER A 122 -6.63 15.87 15.01
C SER A 122 -5.18 15.60 14.60
N SER A 123 -4.39 16.65 14.44
CA SER A 123 -3.51 17.23 15.48
C SER A 123 -2.34 16.32 15.78
#